data_AF-A0AAU2HMX4-F1
#
_entry.id   AF-A0AAU2HMX4-F1
#
_cell.length_a   1.000
_cell.length_b   1.000
_cell.length_c   1.000
_cell.angle_alpha   90.00
_cell.angle_beta   90.00
_cell.angle_gamma   90.00
#
_symmetry.space_group_name_H-M   'P 1'
#
loop_
_entity.id
_entity.type
_entity.pdbx_description
1 polymer ?
#
loop_
_entity_poly.entity_id
_entity_poly.type
_entity_poly.pdbx_seq_one_letter_code
_entity_poly.pdbx_strand_id
1 'polypeptide(L)'
;MQRRVYATPSQEAFLEGHAEAFEVLGGCPAVHIRYDNLKPAVRQVLFGRSRVESARWASFRSWFGLSAFYCGPGVEGAHEKGGVEQEGGRFRRKHLVPSPEVKTLAELNERLAAIDAAEDARHIHGRPTSIGFDFEQERGLLAPLPADGYDTGLDLTPTVHRNSRITVRQCYYSVPARFIGTQVRVKLKANELLVFDGRQVVAHHPRLTRRYTFHVTASAGSCRCRCPPRRDHRPLRPPKIPGSARGPQPFRIHAVLGLSERRARRRRRSPAR
;
A
#
# COMPACT_ATOMS: atom_id res chain seq x y z
N MET A 1 -11.77 1.89 -14.88
CA MET A 1 -10.88 2.53 -13.85
C MET A 1 -10.65 1.53 -12.73
N GLN A 2 -9.43 1.03 -12.55
CA GLN A 2 -9.15 -0.02 -11.56
C GLN A 2 -8.86 0.54 -10.17
N ARG A 3 -9.48 -0.02 -9.14
CA ARG A 3 -9.30 0.33 -7.74
C ARG A 3 -8.76 -0.86 -6.96
N ARG A 4 -7.86 -0.56 -6.03
CA ARG A 4 -7.29 -1.54 -5.12
C ARG A 4 -7.10 -0.96 -3.73
N VAL A 5 -7.26 -1.81 -2.72
CA VAL A 5 -7.13 -1.47 -1.31
C VAL A 5 -5.89 -2.14 -0.75
N TYR A 6 -5.14 -1.35 -0.01
CA TYR A 6 -3.93 -1.76 0.69
C TYR A 6 -4.12 -1.60 2.20
N ALA A 7 -3.39 -2.42 2.95
CA ALA A 7 -3.46 -2.41 4.41
C ALA A 7 -2.92 -1.10 5.04
N THR A 8 -2.03 -0.39 4.33
CA THR A 8 -1.40 0.85 4.81
C THR A 8 -1.25 1.88 3.69
N PRO A 9 -1.35 3.19 3.99
CA PRO A 9 -1.05 4.27 3.05
C PRO A 9 0.47 4.52 2.97
N SER A 10 1.20 3.49 2.58
CA SER A 10 2.66 3.52 2.49
C SER A 10 3.15 3.91 1.09
N GLN A 11 4.42 4.28 0.97
CA GLN A 11 5.01 4.55 -0.35
C GLN A 11 5.02 3.27 -1.21
N GLU A 12 5.22 2.10 -0.61
CA GLU A 12 5.20 0.82 -1.34
C GLU A 12 3.81 0.56 -1.92
N ALA A 13 2.74 0.78 -1.13
CA ALA A 13 1.36 0.69 -1.61
C ALA A 13 1.03 1.70 -2.73
N PHE A 14 1.60 2.90 -2.65
CA PHE A 14 1.43 3.91 -3.69
C PHE A 14 2.08 3.47 -5.01
N LEU A 15 3.31 2.96 -4.99
CA LEU A 15 4.01 2.49 -6.19
C LEU A 15 3.37 1.22 -6.77
N GLU A 16 3.02 0.25 -5.91
CA GLU A 16 2.34 -1.00 -6.29
C GLU A 16 0.98 -0.72 -6.92
N GLY A 17 0.21 0.22 -6.36
CA GLY A 17 -1.05 0.66 -6.95
C GLY A 17 -0.91 1.25 -8.36
N HIS A 18 0.18 1.99 -8.65
CA HIS A 18 0.41 2.52 -10.00
C HIS A 18 0.86 1.43 -10.96
N ALA A 19 1.80 0.57 -10.56
CA ALA A 19 2.28 -0.52 -11.39
C ALA A 19 1.13 -1.44 -11.83
N GLU A 20 0.32 -1.91 -10.88
CA GLU A 20 -0.84 -2.75 -11.19
C GLU A 20 -1.89 -2.00 -12.03
N ALA A 21 -2.11 -0.70 -11.80
CA ALA A 21 -3.03 0.08 -12.60
C ALA A 21 -2.58 0.18 -14.07
N PHE A 22 -1.28 0.37 -14.32
CA PHE A 22 -0.76 0.42 -15.69
C PHE A 22 -0.84 -0.93 -16.38
N GLU A 23 -0.60 -2.02 -15.66
CA GLU A 23 -0.79 -3.39 -16.17
C GLU A 23 -2.24 -3.62 -16.61
N VAL A 24 -3.22 -3.21 -15.80
CA VAL A 24 -4.65 -3.35 -16.14
C VAL A 24 -5.06 -2.47 -17.32
N LEU A 25 -4.52 -1.25 -17.41
CA LEU A 25 -4.76 -0.37 -18.55
C LEU A 25 -4.07 -0.88 -19.83
N GLY A 26 -3.06 -1.75 -19.70
CA GLY A 26 -2.24 -2.23 -20.80
C GLY A 26 -1.26 -1.19 -21.34
N GLY A 27 -0.95 -0.15 -20.56
CA GLY A 27 -0.09 0.94 -20.98
C GLY A 27 0.02 2.08 -19.96
N CYS A 28 0.96 2.99 -20.21
CA CYS A 28 1.19 4.18 -19.40
C CYS A 28 0.67 5.44 -20.11
N PRO A 29 0.05 6.40 -19.38
CA PRO A 29 -0.31 7.69 -19.96
C PRO A 29 0.90 8.43 -20.56
N ALA A 30 0.84 8.75 -21.85
CA ALA A 30 2.00 9.27 -22.59
C ALA A 30 2.35 10.74 -22.29
N VAL A 31 1.36 11.57 -21.96
CA VAL A 31 1.55 13.03 -21.84
C VAL A 31 1.90 13.46 -20.43
N HIS A 32 0.97 13.30 -19.48
CA HIS A 32 1.20 13.58 -18.07
C HIS A 32 0.17 12.89 -17.19
N ILE A 33 0.57 12.56 -15.96
CA ILE A 33 -0.36 12.17 -14.89
C ILE A 33 -0.41 13.30 -13.86
N ARG A 34 -1.62 13.69 -13.48
CA ARG A 34 -1.83 14.72 -12.47
C ARG A 34 -1.73 14.14 -11.08
N TYR A 35 -0.84 14.71 -10.27
CA TYR A 35 -0.66 14.34 -8.88
C TYR A 35 -0.98 15.53 -7.96
N ASP A 36 -1.62 15.21 -6.83
CA ASP A 36 -1.64 16.12 -5.68
C ASP A 36 -0.26 16.09 -4.99
N ASN A 37 0.01 17.04 -4.08
CA ASN A 37 1.26 17.15 -3.31
C ASN A 37 1.34 16.05 -2.22
N LEU A 38 1.27 14.80 -2.66
CA LEU A 38 1.27 13.59 -1.85
C LEU A 38 2.66 13.36 -1.24
N LYS A 39 2.73 13.24 0.08
CA LYS A 39 3.97 12.92 0.82
C LYS A 39 4.72 11.67 0.31
N PRO A 40 4.06 10.61 -0.18
CA PRO A 40 4.74 9.47 -0.81
C PRO A 40 5.51 9.78 -2.09
N ALA A 41 5.12 10.82 -2.84
CA ALA A 41 5.78 11.20 -4.09
C ALA A 41 6.71 12.41 -3.91
N VAL A 42 6.28 13.37 -3.09
CA VAL A 42 6.93 14.67 -2.88
C VAL A 42 7.63 14.71 -1.53
N ARG A 43 8.96 14.87 -1.54
CA ARG A 43 9.78 15.05 -0.33
C ARG A 43 9.74 16.50 0.15
N GLN A 44 9.79 17.46 -0.77
CA GLN A 44 9.72 18.89 -0.46
C GLN A 44 9.04 19.66 -1.59
N VAL A 45 8.24 20.65 -1.21
CA VAL A 45 7.60 21.61 -2.13
C VAL A 45 8.51 22.83 -2.26
N LEU A 46 8.92 23.19 -3.48
CA LEU A 46 9.68 24.40 -3.78
C LEU A 46 8.77 25.51 -4.34
N PHE A 47 9.32 26.69 -4.61
CA PHE A 47 8.59 27.83 -5.18
C PHE A 47 7.97 27.47 -6.54
N GLY A 48 6.74 27.92 -6.79
CA GLY A 48 5.98 27.58 -8.00
C GLY A 48 5.55 26.11 -8.08
N ARG A 49 5.77 25.46 -9.23
CA ARG A 49 5.39 24.06 -9.49
C ARG A 49 6.54 23.05 -9.33
N SER A 50 7.75 23.52 -9.02
CA SER A 50 8.93 22.67 -8.84
C SER A 50 8.88 21.91 -7.51
N ARG A 51 9.27 20.63 -7.52
CA ARG A 51 9.23 19.75 -6.32
C ARG A 51 10.53 18.96 -6.21
N VAL A 52 11.00 18.75 -4.97
CA VAL A 52 12.01 17.72 -4.70
C VAL A 52 11.27 16.42 -4.46
N GLU A 53 11.40 15.52 -5.40
CA GLU A 53 10.79 14.21 -5.35
C GLU A 53 11.60 13.23 -4.49
N SER A 54 10.95 12.17 -4.02
CA SER A 54 11.70 11.07 -3.44
C SER A 54 12.47 10.30 -4.52
N ALA A 55 13.68 9.82 -4.20
CA ALA A 55 14.51 9.09 -5.17
C ALA A 55 13.79 7.85 -5.75
N ARG A 56 13.00 7.16 -4.92
CA ARG A 56 12.18 6.02 -5.34
C ARG A 56 11.09 6.42 -6.34
N TRP A 57 10.45 7.56 -6.11
CA TRP A 57 9.45 8.08 -7.04
C TRP A 57 10.06 8.52 -8.37
N ALA A 58 11.20 9.21 -8.33
CA ALA A 58 11.92 9.58 -9.55
C ALA A 58 12.34 8.34 -10.36
N SER A 59 12.89 7.30 -9.69
CA SER A 59 13.21 6.01 -10.33
C SER A 59 11.98 5.34 -10.95
N PHE A 60 10.86 5.30 -10.23
CA PHE A 60 9.61 4.73 -10.74
C PHE A 60 9.12 5.47 -11.99
N ARG A 61 9.11 6.81 -11.96
CA ARG A 61 8.70 7.59 -13.12
C ARG A 61 9.62 7.38 -14.32
N SER A 62 10.93 7.33 -14.11
CA SER A 62 11.88 7.08 -15.19
C SER A 62 11.70 5.68 -15.79
N TRP A 63 11.39 4.68 -14.98
CA TRP A 63 11.14 3.31 -15.45
C TRP A 63 9.92 3.23 -16.37
N PHE A 64 8.81 3.86 -15.97
CA PHE A 64 7.55 3.86 -16.73
C PHE A 64 7.42 5.02 -17.72
N GLY A 65 8.45 5.85 -17.91
CA GLY A 65 8.42 7.01 -18.80
C GLY A 65 7.39 8.09 -18.41
N LEU A 66 7.07 8.21 -17.12
CA LEU A 66 5.98 9.07 -16.65
C LEU A 66 6.40 10.53 -16.47
N SER A 67 5.60 11.42 -17.06
CA SER A 67 5.62 12.85 -16.75
C SER A 67 4.62 13.17 -15.63
N ALA A 68 5.12 13.63 -14.48
CA ALA A 68 4.28 14.01 -13.34
C ALA A 68 3.94 15.50 -13.40
N PHE A 69 2.65 15.81 -13.46
CA PHE A 69 2.14 17.17 -13.36
C PHE A 69 1.59 17.42 -11.96
N TYR A 70 2.27 18.25 -11.17
CA TYR A 70 1.85 18.58 -9.81
C TYR A 70 0.91 19.79 -9.79
N CYS A 71 -0.30 19.60 -9.29
CA CYS A 71 -1.26 20.71 -9.14
C CYS A 71 -0.77 21.74 -8.10
N GLY A 72 -1.10 23.02 -8.37
CA GLY A 72 -0.79 24.12 -7.47
C GLY A 72 -1.54 24.00 -6.13
N PRO A 73 -0.93 24.36 -4.99
CA PRO A 73 -1.62 24.32 -3.70
C PRO A 73 -2.62 25.49 -3.56
N GLY A 74 -3.89 25.21 -3.25
CA GLY A 74 -4.89 26.25 -2.94
C GLY A 74 -6.23 26.08 -3.66
N VAL A 75 -7.11 27.09 -3.52
CA VAL A 75 -8.45 27.13 -4.15
C VAL A 75 -8.36 27.15 -5.68
N GLU A 76 -7.29 27.73 -6.24
CA GLU A 76 -7.05 27.81 -7.69
C GLU A 76 -6.80 26.43 -8.33
N GLY A 77 -6.21 25.48 -7.61
CA GLY A 77 -6.02 24.09 -8.09
C GLY A 77 -7.25 23.19 -7.88
N ALA A 78 -8.27 23.65 -7.15
CA ALA A 78 -9.47 22.85 -6.86
C ALA A 78 -10.38 22.66 -8.09
N HIS A 79 -10.37 23.64 -9.01
CA HIS A 79 -11.15 23.56 -10.26
C HIS A 79 -10.64 22.49 -11.23
N GLU A 80 -9.34 22.17 -11.19
CA GLU A 80 -8.72 21.17 -12.06
C GLU A 80 -9.04 19.71 -11.66
N LYS A 81 -9.61 19.49 -10.47
CA LYS A 81 -9.81 18.15 -9.87
C LYS A 81 -11.27 17.80 -9.56
N GLY A 82 -12.22 18.71 -9.83
CA GLY A 82 -13.63 18.56 -9.43
C GLY A 82 -14.30 17.27 -9.91
N GLY A 83 -14.03 16.83 -11.15
CA GLY A 83 -14.61 15.60 -11.70
C GLY A 83 -14.15 14.33 -10.98
N VAL A 84 -12.87 14.23 -10.64
CA VAL A 84 -12.28 13.06 -9.96
C VAL A 84 -12.79 12.96 -8.52
N GLU A 85 -12.94 14.10 -7.83
CA GLU A 85 -13.44 14.12 -6.45
C GLU A 85 -14.92 13.77 -6.36
N GLN A 86 -15.73 14.25 -7.31
CA GLN A 86 -17.15 13.90 -7.39
C GLN A 86 -17.35 12.40 -7.66
N GLU A 87 -16.61 11.84 -8.62
CA GLU A 87 -16.70 10.40 -8.94
C GLU A 87 -16.19 9.54 -7.77
N GLY A 88 -15.08 9.92 -7.14
CA GLY A 88 -14.57 9.23 -5.96
C GLY A 88 -15.58 9.24 -4.80
N GLY A 89 -16.23 10.38 -4.55
CA GLY A 89 -17.29 10.50 -3.57
C GLY A 89 -18.52 9.64 -3.90
N ARG A 90 -18.94 9.61 -5.17
CA ARG A 90 -20.06 8.80 -5.65
C ARG A 90 -19.77 7.31 -5.51
N PHE A 91 -18.58 6.85 -5.93
CA PHE A 91 -18.16 5.47 -5.80
C PHE A 91 -18.20 5.01 -4.33
N ARG A 92 -17.63 5.82 -3.42
CA ARG A 92 -17.59 5.50 -1.99
C ARG A 92 -19.00 5.34 -1.42
N ARG A 93 -19.92 6.27 -1.74
CA ARG A 93 -21.31 6.20 -1.28
C ARG A 93 -22.09 5.03 -1.86
N LYS A 94 -21.83 4.65 -3.11
CA LYS A 94 -22.56 3.57 -3.79
C LYS A 94 -22.08 2.18 -3.39
N HIS A 95 -20.77 1.98 -3.23
CA HIS A 95 -20.17 0.65 -3.13
C HIS A 95 -19.53 0.34 -1.77
N LEU A 96 -19.19 1.38 -0.99
CA LEU A 96 -18.47 1.24 0.28
C LEU A 96 -19.28 1.74 1.48
N VAL A 97 -20.56 2.07 1.27
CA VAL A 97 -21.50 2.48 2.33
C VAL A 97 -22.77 1.63 2.21
N PRO A 98 -23.14 0.86 3.25
CA PRO A 98 -22.38 0.63 4.48
C PRO A 98 -21.04 -0.07 4.22
N SER A 99 -20.11 0.03 5.19
CA SER A 99 -18.78 -0.57 5.06
C SER A 99 -18.90 -2.05 4.72
N PRO A 100 -18.26 -2.55 3.64
CA PRO A 100 -18.33 -3.95 3.28
C PRO A 100 -17.71 -4.81 4.38
N GLU A 101 -18.40 -5.88 4.75
CA GLU A 101 -17.88 -6.90 5.66
C GLU A 101 -17.19 -7.97 4.81
N VAL A 102 -15.88 -8.11 5.02
CA VAL A 102 -15.02 -9.08 4.31
C VAL A 102 -14.08 -9.74 5.32
N LYS A 103 -13.63 -10.96 5.03
CA LYS A 103 -12.69 -11.71 5.86
C LYS A 103 -11.24 -11.32 5.57
N THR A 104 -10.92 -10.95 4.34
CA THR A 104 -9.55 -10.63 3.91
C THR A 104 -9.49 -9.40 2.98
N LEU A 105 -8.30 -8.81 2.85
CA LEU A 105 -8.07 -7.75 1.87
C LEU A 105 -8.15 -8.26 0.42
N ALA A 106 -7.79 -9.52 0.18
CA ALA A 106 -7.90 -10.14 -1.13
C ALA A 106 -9.37 -10.19 -1.59
N GLU A 107 -10.27 -10.66 -0.73
CA GLU A 107 -11.72 -10.70 -0.97
C GLU A 107 -12.30 -9.31 -1.30
N LEU A 108 -11.84 -8.27 -0.59
CA LEU A 108 -12.26 -6.90 -0.90
C LEU A 108 -11.76 -6.44 -2.27
N ASN A 109 -10.52 -6.77 -2.63
CA ASN A 109 -9.94 -6.40 -3.92
C ASN A 109 -10.63 -7.12 -5.08
N GLU A 110 -10.98 -8.40 -4.92
CA GLU A 110 -11.77 -9.15 -5.90
C GLU A 110 -13.16 -8.51 -6.12
N ARG A 111 -13.83 -8.16 -5.02
CA ARG A 111 -15.13 -7.47 -5.10
C ARG A 111 -15.02 -6.12 -5.80
N LEU A 112 -13.96 -5.35 -5.52
CA LEU A 112 -13.73 -4.06 -6.18
C LEU A 112 -13.43 -4.23 -7.67
N ALA A 113 -12.64 -5.24 -8.05
CA ALA A 113 -12.39 -5.55 -9.45
C ALA A 113 -13.68 -5.90 -10.22
N ALA A 114 -14.56 -6.68 -9.61
CA ALA A 114 -15.87 -6.99 -10.21
C ALA A 114 -16.75 -5.73 -10.37
N ILE A 115 -16.72 -4.82 -9.39
CA ILE A 115 -17.44 -3.54 -9.47
C ILE A 115 -16.85 -2.66 -10.57
N ASP A 116 -15.53 -2.56 -10.65
CA ASP A 116 -14.86 -1.73 -11.66
C ASP A 116 -15.16 -2.24 -13.07
N ALA A 117 -15.15 -3.56 -13.29
CA ALA A 117 -15.56 -4.17 -14.56
C ALA A 117 -17.03 -3.86 -14.91
N ALA A 118 -17.92 -3.88 -13.93
CA ALA A 118 -19.33 -3.50 -14.16
C ALA A 118 -19.50 -2.00 -14.45
N GLU A 119 -18.63 -1.14 -13.91
CA GLU A 119 -18.67 0.30 -14.15
C GLU A 119 -18.21 0.67 -15.57
N ASP A 120 -17.49 -0.19 -16.29
CA ASP A 120 -17.13 0.06 -17.68
C ASP A 120 -18.37 0.08 -18.61
N ALA A 121 -19.46 -0.60 -18.23
CA ALA A 121 -20.74 -0.53 -18.95
C ALA A 121 -21.54 0.75 -18.64
N ARG A 122 -21.11 1.57 -17.67
CA ARG A 122 -21.84 2.77 -17.26
C ARG A 122 -21.67 3.89 -18.30
N HIS A 123 -22.75 4.66 -18.48
CA HIS A 123 -22.72 5.90 -19.23
C HIS A 123 -22.56 7.09 -18.27
N ILE A 124 -21.66 8.01 -18.61
CA ILE A 124 -21.51 9.27 -17.86
C ILE A 124 -22.67 10.18 -18.28
N HIS A 125 -23.27 10.90 -17.33
CA HIS A 125 -24.41 11.77 -17.61
C HIS A 125 -24.05 12.80 -18.70
N GLY A 126 -24.84 12.84 -19.77
CA GLY A 126 -24.59 13.71 -20.93
C GLY A 126 -23.61 13.13 -21.97
N ARG A 127 -23.13 11.89 -21.82
CA ARG A 127 -22.37 11.17 -22.85
C ARG A 127 -23.18 10.02 -23.44
N PRO A 128 -23.16 9.85 -24.78
CA PRO A 128 -23.90 8.78 -25.45
C PRO A 128 -23.22 7.42 -25.37
N THR A 129 -21.93 7.39 -25.04
CA THR A 129 -21.08 6.19 -24.99
C THR A 129 -20.81 5.74 -23.56
N SER A 130 -20.49 4.46 -23.40
CA SER A 130 -20.08 3.90 -22.12
C SER A 130 -18.61 4.25 -21.81
N ILE A 131 -18.24 4.19 -20.54
CA ILE A 131 -16.86 4.43 -20.08
C ILE A 131 -15.89 3.44 -20.74
N GLY A 132 -16.27 2.16 -20.83
CA GLY A 132 -15.45 1.13 -21.46
C GLY A 132 -15.30 1.33 -22.97
N PHE A 133 -16.35 1.82 -23.64
CA PHE A 133 -16.27 2.15 -25.06
C PHE A 133 -15.30 3.31 -25.31
N ASP A 134 -15.45 4.42 -24.56
CA ASP A 134 -14.54 5.57 -24.66
C ASP A 134 -13.08 5.14 -24.37
N PHE A 135 -12.88 4.30 -23.35
CA PHE A 135 -11.55 3.80 -23.00
C PHE A 135 -10.90 2.98 -24.11
N GLU A 136 -11.63 2.07 -24.74
CA GLU A 136 -11.06 1.22 -25.81
C GLU A 136 -10.59 2.06 -27.00
N GLN A 137 -11.29 3.16 -27.31
CA GLN A 137 -10.87 4.10 -28.37
C GLN A 137 -9.59 4.86 -28.01
N GLU A 138 -9.39 5.17 -26.73
CA GLU A 138 -8.20 5.88 -26.24
C GLU A 138 -7.03 4.94 -25.91
N ARG A 139 -7.27 3.63 -25.78
CA ARG A 139 -6.28 2.64 -25.32
C ARG A 139 -5.03 2.61 -26.20
N GLY A 140 -5.19 2.79 -27.51
CA GLY A 140 -4.08 2.86 -28.47
C GLY A 140 -3.18 4.09 -28.32
N LEU A 141 -3.58 5.09 -27.52
CA LEU A 141 -2.80 6.30 -27.24
C LEU A 141 -1.86 6.14 -26.04
N LEU A 142 -1.94 5.00 -25.34
CA LEU A 142 -1.06 4.71 -24.21
C LEU A 142 0.34 4.35 -24.69
N ALA A 143 1.36 4.80 -23.95
CA ALA A 143 2.72 4.31 -24.14
C ALA A 143 2.82 2.83 -23.69
N PRO A 144 3.66 2.02 -24.36
CA PRO A 144 3.82 0.63 -24.01
C PRO A 144 4.41 0.48 -22.59
N LEU A 145 4.03 -0.61 -21.92
CA LEU A 145 4.64 -0.97 -20.65
C LEU A 145 6.08 -1.44 -20.86
N PRO A 146 7.01 -1.13 -19.93
CA PRO A 146 8.31 -1.79 -19.89
C PRO A 146 8.16 -3.31 -19.85
N ALA A 147 9.00 -4.04 -20.58
CA ALA A 147 8.94 -5.51 -20.63
C ALA A 147 9.21 -6.15 -19.27
N ASP A 148 10.06 -5.51 -18.47
CA ASP A 148 10.38 -5.93 -17.11
C ASP A 148 9.47 -5.22 -16.10
N GLY A 149 8.96 -5.97 -15.12
CA GLY A 149 8.20 -5.41 -14.00
C GLY A 149 9.07 -4.50 -13.12
N TYR A 150 8.44 -3.55 -12.43
CA TYR A 150 9.14 -2.69 -11.46
C TYR A 150 9.04 -3.24 -10.04
N ASP A 151 10.18 -3.33 -9.34
CA ASP A 151 10.18 -3.74 -7.94
C ASP A 151 9.77 -2.60 -7.00
N THR A 152 8.52 -2.66 -6.52
CA THR A 152 7.94 -1.68 -5.60
C THR A 152 8.34 -1.92 -4.14
N GLY A 153 9.02 -3.04 -3.84
CA GLY A 153 9.43 -3.41 -2.49
C GLY A 153 10.50 -2.48 -1.91
N LEU A 154 10.42 -2.19 -0.61
CA LEU A 154 11.50 -1.54 0.13
C LEU A 154 12.50 -2.59 0.63
N ASP A 155 13.71 -2.54 0.13
CA ASP A 155 14.81 -3.36 0.64
C ASP A 155 15.34 -2.77 1.97
N LEU A 156 15.48 -3.65 2.95
CA LEU A 156 15.95 -3.38 4.31
C LEU A 156 16.91 -4.49 4.74
N THR A 157 17.82 -4.18 5.66
CA THR A 157 18.80 -5.14 6.20
C THR A 157 18.78 -5.19 7.74
N PRO A 158 17.65 -5.56 8.38
CA PRO A 158 17.57 -5.62 9.83
C PRO A 158 18.43 -6.77 10.40
N THR A 159 19.00 -6.54 11.57
CA THR A 159 19.69 -7.57 12.36
C THR A 159 18.67 -8.44 13.10
N VAL A 160 18.89 -9.77 13.09
CA VAL A 160 18.05 -10.71 13.82
C VAL A 160 18.40 -10.71 15.30
N HIS A 161 17.40 -10.44 16.15
CA HIS A 161 17.55 -10.42 17.60
C HIS A 161 17.60 -11.86 18.18
N ARG A 162 18.08 -11.98 19.43
CA ARG A 162 18.21 -13.25 20.17
C ARG A 162 16.92 -14.05 20.29
N ASN A 163 15.77 -13.39 20.18
CA ASN A 163 14.44 -14.03 20.17
C ASN A 163 14.00 -14.54 18.79
N SER A 164 14.93 -14.65 17.82
CA SER A 164 14.66 -15.08 16.43
C SER A 164 13.64 -14.17 15.73
N ARG A 165 13.76 -12.85 15.92
CA ARG A 165 12.87 -11.86 15.31
C ARG A 165 13.64 -10.69 14.71
N ILE A 166 13.05 -10.09 13.69
CA ILE A 166 13.48 -8.81 13.11
C ILE A 166 12.47 -7.72 13.42
N THR A 167 12.96 -6.48 13.51
CA THR A 167 12.11 -5.30 13.68
C THR A 167 12.06 -4.53 12.37
N VAL A 168 10.87 -4.41 11.78
CA VAL A 168 10.63 -3.66 10.54
C VAL A 168 9.46 -2.72 10.75
N ARG A 169 9.69 -1.41 10.58
CA ARG A 169 8.68 -0.35 10.79
C ARG A 169 7.93 -0.49 12.13
N GLN A 170 8.65 -0.77 13.22
CA GLN A 170 8.11 -0.97 14.58
C GLN A 170 7.17 -2.19 14.72
N CYS A 171 7.23 -3.13 13.78
CA CYS A 171 6.54 -4.42 13.84
C CYS A 171 7.58 -5.54 13.94
N TYR A 172 7.21 -6.65 14.58
CA TYR A 172 8.11 -7.77 14.82
C TYR A 172 7.74 -8.98 13.96
N TYR A 173 8.73 -9.55 13.27
CA TYR A 173 8.54 -10.71 12.39
C TYR A 173 9.48 -11.83 12.79
N SER A 174 8.97 -13.06 12.85
CA SER A 174 9.77 -14.25 13.19
C SER A 174 10.67 -14.69 12.04
N VAL A 175 11.93 -14.98 12.31
CA VAL A 175 12.90 -15.46 11.31
C VAL A 175 13.53 -16.76 11.83
N PRO A 176 13.97 -17.70 10.96
CA PRO A 176 14.62 -18.92 11.43
C PRO A 176 15.79 -18.64 12.39
N ALA A 177 15.86 -19.39 13.49
CA ALA A 177 16.83 -19.16 14.58
C ALA A 177 18.30 -19.24 14.14
N ARG A 178 18.59 -19.90 13.00
CA ARG A 178 19.94 -19.96 12.41
C ARG A 178 20.52 -18.59 12.05
N PHE A 179 19.68 -17.57 11.92
CA PHE A 179 20.11 -16.21 11.57
C PHE A 179 20.33 -15.30 12.78
N ILE A 180 20.19 -15.78 14.03
CA ILE A 180 20.39 -14.94 15.22
C ILE A 180 21.76 -14.25 15.18
N GLY A 181 21.77 -12.92 15.36
CA GLY A 181 22.99 -12.12 15.35
C GLY A 181 23.50 -11.71 13.97
N THR A 182 22.88 -12.20 12.89
CA THR A 182 23.23 -11.84 11.51
C THR A 182 22.27 -10.80 10.94
N GLN A 183 22.73 -10.06 9.92
CA GLN A 183 21.86 -9.21 9.10
C GLN A 183 21.22 -10.05 8.00
N VAL A 184 19.91 -9.89 7.83
CA VAL A 184 19.15 -10.56 6.78
C VAL A 184 18.59 -9.54 5.80
N ARG A 185 18.51 -9.91 4.52
CA ARG A 185 17.88 -9.04 3.52
C ARG A 185 16.37 -9.19 3.61
N VAL A 186 15.66 -8.09 3.71
CA VAL A 186 14.21 -8.05 3.83
C VAL A 186 13.64 -7.16 2.75
N LYS A 187 12.63 -7.66 2.04
CA LYS A 187 11.84 -6.88 1.09
C LYS A 187 10.46 -6.65 1.66
N LEU A 188 10.14 -5.39 1.94
CA LEU A 188 8.84 -4.97 2.43
C LEU A 188 8.00 -4.44 1.26
N LYS A 189 6.94 -5.15 0.86
CA LYS A 189 5.99 -4.73 -0.18
C LYS A 189 4.73 -4.14 0.45
N ALA A 190 3.72 -3.77 -0.34
CA ALA A 190 2.52 -3.12 0.17
C ALA A 190 1.74 -3.96 1.19
N ASN A 191 1.60 -5.26 0.94
CA ASN A 191 0.81 -6.19 1.78
C ASN A 191 1.61 -7.35 2.38
N GLU A 192 2.89 -7.50 2.02
CA GLU A 192 3.72 -8.62 2.45
C GLU A 192 5.15 -8.20 2.82
N LEU A 193 5.83 -9.08 3.55
CA LEU A 193 7.25 -8.97 3.91
C LEU A 193 7.93 -10.30 3.59
N LEU A 194 9.00 -10.22 2.80
CA LEU A 194 9.82 -11.36 2.40
C LEU A 194 11.21 -11.26 3.04
N VAL A 195 11.68 -12.33 3.66
CA VAL A 195 13.03 -12.42 4.21
C VAL A 195 13.85 -13.33 3.33
N PHE A 196 15.05 -12.89 2.95
CA PHE A 196 15.94 -13.58 2.03
C PHE A 196 17.24 -14.01 2.70
N ASP A 197 17.71 -15.17 2.28
CA ASP A 197 19.06 -15.68 2.49
C ASP A 197 19.70 -15.88 1.11
N GLY A 198 20.62 -14.99 0.74
CA GLY A 198 21.07 -14.85 -0.64
C GLY A 198 19.89 -14.63 -1.60
N ARG A 199 19.63 -15.60 -2.49
CA ARG A 199 18.53 -15.58 -3.47
C ARG A 199 17.26 -16.31 -2.98
N GLN A 200 17.31 -17.05 -1.88
CA GLN A 200 16.18 -17.86 -1.41
C GLN A 200 15.32 -17.11 -0.40
N VAL A 201 14.00 -17.25 -0.50
CA VAL A 201 13.06 -16.73 0.52
C VAL A 201 13.03 -17.72 1.68
N VAL A 202 13.41 -17.26 2.87
CA VAL A 202 13.48 -18.08 4.10
C VAL A 202 12.31 -17.83 5.05
N ALA A 203 11.63 -16.70 4.91
CA ALA A 203 10.40 -16.42 5.63
C ALA A 203 9.50 -15.48 4.82
N HIS A 204 8.19 -15.72 4.91
CA HIS A 204 7.16 -14.91 4.27
C HIS A 204 6.10 -14.55 5.31
N HIS A 205 5.75 -13.28 5.38
CA HIS A 205 4.80 -12.76 6.34
C HIS A 205 3.82 -11.77 5.68
N PRO A 206 2.55 -11.74 6.12
CA PRO A 206 1.68 -10.61 5.82
C PRO A 206 2.22 -9.34 6.48
N ARG A 207 2.08 -8.19 5.82
CA ARG A 207 2.50 -6.91 6.37
C ARG A 207 1.59 -6.53 7.53
N LEU A 208 2.20 -6.28 8.68
CA LEU A 208 1.48 -5.81 9.86
C LEU A 208 1.22 -4.32 9.76
N THR A 209 -0.01 -3.91 10.12
CA THR A 209 -0.47 -2.51 10.05
C THR A 209 -0.39 -1.78 11.37
N ARG A 210 -0.42 -2.53 12.49
CA ARG A 210 -0.41 -1.98 13.85
C ARG A 210 0.99 -2.04 14.43
N ARG A 211 1.44 -0.92 14.99
CA ARG A 211 2.73 -0.83 15.70
C ARG A 211 2.77 -1.83 16.86
N TYR A 212 3.95 -2.36 17.12
CA TYR A 212 4.24 -3.30 18.21
C TYR A 212 3.48 -4.63 18.14
N THR A 213 2.93 -4.96 16.96
CA THR A 213 2.38 -6.29 16.73
C THR A 213 3.47 -7.25 16.27
N PHE A 214 3.21 -8.54 16.48
CA PHE A 214 4.11 -9.61 16.10
C PHE A 214 3.38 -10.60 15.21
N HIS A 215 4.07 -11.08 14.18
CA HIS A 215 3.64 -12.23 13.38
C HIS A 215 4.63 -13.36 13.59
N VAL A 216 4.12 -14.54 13.93
CA VAL A 216 4.93 -15.74 14.07
C VAL A 216 4.47 -16.69 12.99
N THR A 217 5.37 -17.03 12.08
CA THR A 217 5.14 -18.16 11.17
C THR A 217 5.68 -19.39 11.86
N ALA A 218 4.83 -20.42 12.02
CA ALA A 218 5.31 -21.74 12.39
C ALA A 218 6.13 -22.26 11.20
N SER A 219 7.45 -22.12 11.26
CA SER A 219 8.31 -22.80 10.32
C SER A 219 8.10 -24.31 10.53
N ALA A 220 7.48 -24.97 9.55
CA ALA A 220 7.63 -26.40 9.36
C ALA A 220 9.14 -26.69 9.27
N GLY A 221 9.68 -27.28 10.32
CA GLY A 221 11.11 -27.44 10.50
C GLY A 221 11.37 -27.87 11.93
N SER A 222 11.06 -29.13 12.24
CA SER A 222 11.56 -29.80 13.44
C SER A 222 13.06 -29.50 13.54
N CYS A 223 13.47 -28.74 14.55
CA CYS A 223 14.89 -28.63 14.85
C CYS A 223 15.35 -30.02 15.29
N ARG A 224 15.90 -30.81 14.35
CA ARG A 224 16.75 -31.97 14.64
C ARG A 224 18.16 -31.50 14.97
N CYS A 225 18.28 -30.34 15.60
CA CYS A 225 19.51 -29.94 16.23
C CYS A 225 19.68 -30.81 17.47
N ARG A 226 20.58 -31.80 17.41
CA ARG A 226 21.12 -32.46 18.59
C ARG A 226 21.81 -31.38 19.43
N CYS A 227 21.06 -30.74 20.32
CA CYS A 227 21.64 -29.93 21.38
C CYS A 227 22.42 -30.89 22.30
N PRO A 228 23.69 -30.60 22.63
CA PRO A 228 24.33 -31.29 23.74
C PRO A 228 23.53 -31.02 25.03
N PRO A 229 23.47 -31.97 25.98
CA PRO A 229 22.65 -31.82 27.18
C PRO A 229 23.11 -30.57 27.95
N ARG A 230 22.19 -29.61 28.11
CA ARG A 230 22.44 -28.39 28.89
C ARG A 230 22.57 -28.77 30.36
N ARG A 231 23.70 -28.41 30.97
CA ARG A 231 23.87 -28.40 32.44
C ARG A 231 22.91 -27.40 33.08
N ASP A 232 22.43 -27.77 34.26
CA ASP A 232 21.45 -27.09 35.09
C ASP A 232 21.60 -25.57 35.14
N HIS A 233 20.61 -24.88 34.62
CA HIS A 233 20.32 -23.52 35.02
C HIS A 233 18.82 -23.38 35.35
N ARG A 234 18.61 -23.02 36.62
CA ARG A 234 17.39 -22.57 37.31
C ARG A 234 16.24 -22.15 36.36
N PRO A 235 15.01 -22.64 36.57
CA PRO A 235 13.88 -22.29 35.70
C PRO A 235 13.60 -20.78 35.77
N LEU A 236 13.73 -20.10 34.63
CA LEU A 236 13.20 -18.76 34.45
C LEU A 236 11.67 -18.85 34.49
N ARG A 237 11.05 -18.11 35.44
CA ARG A 237 9.59 -18.00 35.55
C ARG A 237 8.99 -17.62 34.19
N PRO A 238 7.92 -18.28 33.74
CA PRO A 238 7.20 -17.85 32.55
C PRO A 238 6.62 -16.44 32.79
N PRO A 239 6.74 -15.51 31.83
CA PRO A 239 6.03 -14.24 31.92
C PRO A 239 4.52 -14.51 31.94
N LYS A 240 3.81 -13.88 32.88
CA LYS A 240 2.35 -13.95 33.01
C LYS A 240 1.71 -13.57 31.67
N ILE A 241 0.99 -14.51 31.06
CA ILE A 241 0.14 -14.29 29.89
C ILE A 241 -1.13 -13.58 30.40
N PRO A 242 -1.42 -12.32 30.01
CA PRO A 242 -2.74 -11.77 30.26
C PRO A 242 -3.72 -12.31 29.21
N GLY A 243 -4.60 -13.20 29.66
CA GLY A 243 -5.95 -13.46 29.12
C GLY A 243 -6.13 -13.49 27.60
N SER A 244 -5.95 -14.66 27.01
CA SER A 244 -6.53 -15.01 25.70
C SER A 244 -7.99 -15.42 25.87
N ALA A 245 -8.92 -14.60 25.40
CA ALA A 245 -10.24 -15.04 24.94
C ALA A 245 -10.96 -13.90 24.22
N ARG A 246 -10.67 -13.70 22.93
CA ARG A 246 -11.62 -13.13 21.97
C ARG A 246 -11.42 -13.85 20.64
N GLY A 247 -12.45 -14.57 20.19
CA GLY A 247 -12.53 -15.13 18.84
C GLY A 247 -12.38 -14.05 17.75
N PRO A 248 -12.35 -14.44 16.47
CA PRO A 248 -12.09 -13.52 15.36
C PRO A 248 -13.11 -12.37 15.39
N GLN A 249 -12.66 -11.20 15.82
CA GLN A 249 -13.45 -9.98 15.81
C GLN A 249 -13.59 -9.54 14.35
N PRO A 250 -14.78 -9.05 13.92
CA PRO A 250 -14.95 -8.54 12.57
C PRO A 250 -13.94 -7.43 12.30
N PHE A 251 -13.16 -7.61 11.23
CA PHE A 251 -12.19 -6.61 10.78
C PHE A 251 -12.95 -5.36 10.30
N ARG A 252 -13.08 -4.34 11.16
CA ARG A 252 -13.38 -2.98 10.71
C ARG A 252 -12.15 -2.43 10.00
N ILE A 253 -12.06 -2.67 8.70
CA ILE A 253 -11.04 -2.10 7.83
C ILE A 253 -11.36 -0.61 7.68
N HIS A 254 -10.59 0.25 8.35
CA HIS A 254 -10.47 1.65 7.92
C HIS A 254 -9.66 1.64 6.61
N ALA A 255 -10.34 1.38 5.50
CA ALA A 255 -9.74 1.40 4.18
C ALA A 255 -9.29 2.83 3.91
N VAL A 256 -7.98 3.04 3.86
CA VAL A 256 -7.43 4.28 3.31
C VAL A 256 -7.56 4.16 1.80
N LEU A 257 -8.72 4.58 1.29
CA LEU A 257 -8.80 5.06 -0.09
C LEU A 257 -7.73 6.14 -0.20
N GLY A 258 -6.75 5.93 -1.08
CA GLY A 258 -5.73 6.91 -1.42
C GLY A 258 -6.35 8.12 -2.12
N LEU A 259 -7.10 8.93 -1.39
CA LEU A 259 -7.55 10.26 -1.76
C LEU A 259 -7.27 11.15 -0.55
N SER A 260 -6.34 12.07 -0.73
CA SER A 260 -5.90 13.06 0.24
C SER A 260 -7.06 13.96 0.68
N GLU A 261 -7.72 13.64 1.79
CA GLU A 261 -8.61 14.57 2.49
C GLU A 261 -7.90 15.14 3.72
N ARG A 262 -7.45 16.39 3.68
CA ARG A 262 -7.24 17.18 4.92
C ARG A 262 -8.46 18.05 5.18
N ARG A 263 -9.15 17.74 6.28
CA ARG A 263 -10.21 18.57 6.88
C ARG A 263 -9.69 19.98 7.17
N ALA A 264 -10.18 20.98 6.42
CA ALA A 264 -10.16 22.36 6.85
C ALA A 264 -11.26 22.57 7.91
N ARG A 265 -10.90 22.53 9.20
CA ARG A 265 -11.77 23.06 10.26
C ARG A 265 -11.59 24.58 10.32
N ARG A 266 -12.49 25.34 9.66
CA ARG A 266 -12.65 26.77 9.93
C ARG A 266 -13.25 26.95 11.32
N ARG A 267 -12.53 27.67 12.19
CA ARG A 267 -13.07 28.27 13.42
C ARG A 267 -14.10 29.32 13.01
N ARG A 268 -15.33 29.22 13.52
CA ARG A 268 -16.29 30.32 13.56
C ARG A 268 -15.73 31.39 14.51
N ARG A 269 -15.53 32.60 14.02
CA ARG A 269 -15.62 33.82 14.83
C ARG A 269 -16.69 34.69 14.17
N SER A 270 -17.79 34.88 14.88
CA SER A 270 -18.83 35.84 14.55
C SER A 270 -18.28 37.28 14.62
N PRO A 271 -18.85 38.23 13.89
CA PRO A 271 -18.55 39.64 14.07
C PRO A 271 -19.36 40.17 15.28
N ALA A 272 -18.70 40.90 16.16
CA ALA A 272 -19.36 41.78 17.11
C ALA A 272 -18.80 43.19 16.86
N ARG A 273 -19.76 44.09 16.58
CA ARG A 273 -19.76 45.56 16.62
C ARG A 273 -18.42 46.28 16.74
#